data_AF-A0A060YZ46-F1
#
_entry.id   AF-A0A060YZ46-F1
#
_cell.length_a   1.000
_cell.length_b   1.000
_cell.length_c   1.000
_cell.angle_alpha   90.00
_cell.angle_beta   90.00
_cell.angle_gamma   90.00
#
_symmetry.space_group_name_H-M   'P 1'
#
loop_
_entity.id
_entity.type
_entity.pdbx_description
1 polymer ?
#
loop_
_entity_poly.entity_id
_entity_poly.type
_entity_poly.pdbx_seq_one_letter_code
_entity_poly.pdbx_strand_id
1 'polypeptide(L)'
;MRLGLGCYRVGPTWLWKALLVFVAIAFAGQLLGVIYNKSLQQDRSWWLFSSDGQGPSLGFCRPRSHVMFLKTHKTASSTVLNILYRYGEEKDLRFALPLGYQFGYPLPFNAHRVKGYRGPRVAEFSIMGNHMRFNKPEVLHRGVFITSNPLQNIS
;
A
#
# COMPACT_ATOMS: atom_id res chain seq x y z
N MET A 1 -14.96 -54.45 -46.56
CA MET A 1 -14.55 -53.48 -45.51
C MET A 1 -14.88 -52.07 -46.03
N ARG A 2 -15.92 -51.42 -45.49
CA ARG A 2 -16.22 -50.01 -45.78
C ARG A 2 -16.01 -49.23 -44.49
N LEU A 3 -14.94 -48.43 -44.40
CA LEU A 3 -14.74 -47.48 -43.31
C LEU A 3 -15.71 -46.31 -43.50
N GLY A 4 -16.61 -46.11 -42.56
CA GLY A 4 -17.46 -44.92 -42.48
C GLY A 4 -16.70 -43.77 -41.84
N LEU A 5 -16.37 -42.73 -42.61
CA LEU A 5 -15.98 -41.43 -42.08
C LEU A 5 -17.23 -40.74 -41.50
N GLY A 6 -17.29 -40.62 -40.18
CA GLY A 6 -18.29 -39.79 -39.50
C GLY A 6 -18.03 -38.32 -39.81
N CYS A 7 -18.95 -37.69 -40.54
CA CYS A 7 -18.99 -36.24 -40.71
C CYS A 7 -19.46 -35.58 -39.41
N TYR A 8 -18.54 -34.98 -38.66
CA TYR A 8 -18.87 -34.13 -37.51
C TYR A 8 -19.42 -32.78 -38.03
N ARG A 9 -20.75 -32.62 -38.03
CA ARG A 9 -21.38 -31.30 -38.26
C ARG A 9 -21.16 -30.41 -37.03
N VAL A 10 -20.15 -29.55 -37.10
CA VAL A 10 -19.90 -28.53 -36.07
C VAL A 10 -20.85 -27.36 -36.31
N GLY A 11 -21.98 -27.32 -35.62
CA GLY A 11 -22.96 -26.24 -35.73
C GLY A 11 -22.46 -24.92 -35.10
N PRO A 12 -23.04 -23.76 -35.48
CA PRO A 12 -22.63 -22.43 -34.98
C PRO A 12 -22.67 -22.27 -33.45
N THR A 13 -23.46 -23.09 -32.77
CA THR A 13 -23.60 -23.10 -31.31
C THR A 13 -22.36 -23.63 -30.58
N TRP A 14 -21.50 -24.40 -31.25
CA TRP A 14 -20.24 -24.89 -30.69
C TRP A 14 -19.19 -23.79 -30.57
N LEU A 15 -19.16 -22.87 -31.53
CA LEU A 15 -18.24 -21.73 -31.54
C LEU A 15 -18.46 -20.83 -30.32
N TRP A 16 -19.72 -20.48 -30.03
CA TRP A 16 -20.03 -19.64 -28.87
C TRP A 16 -19.71 -20.32 -27.53
N LYS A 17 -19.99 -21.63 -27.42
CA LYS A 17 -19.63 -22.41 -26.22
C LYS A 17 -18.11 -22.47 -26.03
N ALA A 18 -17.34 -22.68 -27.10
CA ALA A 18 -15.89 -22.66 -27.03
C ALA A 18 -15.36 -21.29 -26.59
N LEU A 19 -15.92 -20.21 -27.14
CA LEU A 19 -15.53 -18.84 -26.78
C LEU A 19 -15.76 -18.54 -25.29
N LEU A 20 -16.91 -18.95 -24.74
CA LEU A 20 -17.21 -18.79 -23.31
C LEU A 20 -16.21 -19.55 -22.42
N VAL A 21 -15.81 -20.76 -22.82
CA VAL A 21 -14.81 -21.56 -22.09
C VAL A 21 -13.45 -20.87 -22.09
N PHE A 22 -13.00 -20.34 -23.25
CA PHE A 22 -11.73 -19.62 -23.32
C PHE A 22 -11.73 -18.35 -22.45
N VAL A 23 -12.82 -17.58 -22.44
CA VAL A 23 -12.95 -16.40 -21.58
C VAL A 23 -12.92 -16.78 -20.10
N ALA A 24 -13.62 -17.84 -19.71
CA ALA A 24 -13.62 -18.32 -18.33
C ALA A 24 -12.22 -18.79 -17.87
N ILE A 25 -11.49 -19.51 -18.73
CA ILE A 25 -10.13 -19.96 -18.44
C ILE A 25 -9.17 -18.77 -18.31
N ALA A 26 -9.26 -17.78 -19.20
CA ALA A 26 -8.43 -16.58 -19.14
C ALA A 26 -8.68 -15.78 -17.84
N PHE A 27 -9.94 -15.62 -17.46
CA PHE A 27 -10.32 -14.94 -16.21
C PHE A 27 -9.84 -15.70 -14.98
N ALA A 28 -10.01 -17.03 -14.96
CA ALA A 28 -9.50 -17.88 -13.89
C ALA A 28 -7.97 -17.82 -13.78
N GLY A 29 -7.26 -17.83 -14.90
CA GLY A 29 -5.81 -17.70 -14.96
C GLY A 29 -5.32 -16.35 -14.40
N GLN A 30 -6.00 -15.25 -14.72
CA GLN A 30 -5.69 -13.93 -14.15
C GLN A 30 -5.95 -13.88 -12.64
N LEU A 31 -7.08 -14.43 -12.18
CA LEU A 31 -7.41 -14.47 -10.75
C LEU A 31 -6.38 -15.29 -9.97
N LEU A 32 -6.03 -16.47 -10.50
CA LEU A 32 -5.07 -17.38 -9.89
C LEU A 32 -3.66 -16.77 -9.90
N GLY A 33 -3.27 -16.11 -10.99
CA GLY A 33 -1.99 -15.41 -11.11
C GLY A 33 -1.86 -14.25 -10.10
N VAL A 34 -2.91 -13.46 -9.89
CA VAL A 34 -2.92 -12.38 -8.90
C VAL A 34 -2.81 -12.92 -7.46
N ILE A 35 -3.50 -14.02 -7.15
CA ILE A 35 -3.46 -14.66 -5.83
C ILE A 35 -2.08 -15.30 -5.57
N TYR A 36 -1.53 -16.04 -6.54
CA TYR A 36 -0.20 -16.67 -6.41
C TYR A 36 0.92 -15.64 -6.33
N ASN A 37 0.83 -14.54 -7.07
CA ASN A 37 1.84 -13.47 -7.02
C ASN A 37 1.91 -12.86 -5.60
N LYS A 38 0.77 -12.64 -4.94
CA LYS A 38 0.75 -12.20 -3.53
C LYS A 38 1.46 -13.17 -2.60
N SER A 39 1.25 -14.48 -2.75
CA SER A 39 1.88 -15.51 -1.92
C SER A 39 3.41 -15.55 -2.10
N LEU A 40 3.88 -15.52 -3.36
CA LEU A 40 5.30 -15.66 -3.67
C LEU A 40 6.11 -14.40 -3.28
N GLN A 41 5.48 -13.22 -3.38
CA GLN A 41 6.12 -11.95 -3.01
C GLN A 41 6.19 -11.76 -1.49
N GLN A 42 5.18 -12.25 -0.74
CA GLN A 42 5.19 -12.30 0.72
C GLN A 42 6.37 -13.15 1.21
N ASP A 43 6.54 -14.36 0.65
CA ASP A 43 7.57 -15.31 1.07
C ASP A 43 8.98 -14.73 0.86
N ARG A 44 9.31 -14.24 -0.35
CA ARG A 44 10.63 -13.61 -0.61
C ARG A 44 10.93 -12.38 0.25
N SER A 45 9.92 -11.62 0.67
CA SER A 45 10.14 -10.44 1.52
C SER A 45 10.59 -10.81 2.93
N TRP A 46 9.98 -11.84 3.54
CA TRP A 46 10.34 -12.30 4.88
C TRP A 46 11.77 -12.85 4.95
N TRP A 47 12.23 -13.58 3.93
CA TRP A 47 13.61 -14.10 3.89
C TRP A 47 14.68 -13.01 3.72
N LEU A 48 14.36 -11.89 3.07
CA LEU A 48 15.28 -10.77 2.88
C LEU A 48 15.44 -9.89 4.14
N PHE A 49 14.46 -9.88 5.05
CA PHE A 49 14.52 -9.13 6.31
C PHE A 49 15.03 -9.96 7.50
N SER A 50 15.16 -11.28 7.36
CA SER A 50 15.72 -12.18 8.38
C SER A 50 17.26 -12.24 8.40
N SER A 51 17.95 -11.30 7.74
CA SER A 51 19.40 -11.17 7.92
C SER A 51 19.69 -10.73 9.35
N ASP A 52 20.10 -11.71 10.15
CA ASP A 52 20.48 -11.62 11.55
C ASP A 52 21.65 -10.63 11.71
N GLY A 53 21.31 -9.38 12.00
CA GLY A 53 22.26 -8.32 12.31
C GLY A 53 22.73 -8.49 13.75
N GLN A 54 23.80 -9.26 13.94
CA GLN A 54 24.46 -9.47 15.22
C GLN A 54 25.18 -8.18 15.67
N GLY A 55 24.41 -7.21 16.15
CA GLY A 55 24.87 -6.09 16.97
C GLY A 55 24.63 -6.39 18.47
N PRO A 56 25.22 -5.61 19.39
CA PRO A 56 25.03 -5.80 20.83
C PRO A 56 23.54 -5.81 21.16
N SER A 57 23.13 -6.59 22.16
CA SER A 57 21.74 -6.89 22.54
C SER A 57 20.93 -5.65 22.98
N LEU A 58 20.65 -4.77 22.02
CA LEU A 58 19.55 -3.82 22.05
C LEU A 58 18.28 -4.67 22.13
N GLY A 59 17.59 -4.61 23.27
CA GLY A 59 16.45 -5.47 23.57
C GLY A 59 15.39 -5.50 22.46
N PHE A 60 14.49 -6.48 22.52
CA PHE A 60 13.46 -6.72 21.52
C PHE A 60 12.78 -5.44 21.02
N CYS A 61 13.04 -5.08 19.76
CA CYS A 61 12.39 -3.96 19.09
C CYS A 61 10.89 -4.24 18.96
N ARG A 62 10.05 -3.32 19.45
CA ARG A 62 8.60 -3.40 19.28
C ARG A 62 8.15 -2.63 18.04
N PRO A 63 7.34 -3.23 17.15
CA PRO A 63 6.82 -2.53 15.97
C PRO A 63 5.99 -1.32 16.38
N ARG A 64 6.10 -0.23 15.62
CA ARG A 64 5.39 1.03 15.87
C ARG A 64 4.29 1.21 14.82
N SER A 65 3.05 1.28 15.27
CA SER A 65 1.88 1.50 14.41
C SER A 65 1.60 2.97 14.12
N HIS A 66 2.00 3.89 15.02
CA HIS A 66 1.77 5.33 14.86
C HIS A 66 3.07 6.03 14.47
N VAL A 67 3.21 6.36 13.20
CA VAL A 67 4.37 7.01 12.60
C VAL A 67 3.92 8.26 11.87
N MET A 68 4.48 9.40 12.26
CA MET A 68 4.35 10.65 11.54
C MET A 68 5.66 10.97 10.84
N PHE A 69 5.64 10.88 9.51
CA PHE A 69 6.77 11.15 8.65
C PHE A 69 6.63 12.54 8.01
N LEU A 70 7.41 13.50 8.48
CA LEU A 70 7.45 14.84 7.91
C LEU A 70 8.32 14.82 6.64
N LYS A 71 7.66 14.81 5.49
CA LYS A 71 8.31 14.77 4.19
C LYS A 71 9.01 16.10 3.91
N THR A 72 10.34 16.08 3.82
CA THR A 72 11.12 17.21 3.29
C THR A 72 11.39 17.02 1.80
N HIS A 73 11.57 18.12 1.07
CA HIS A 73 11.78 18.08 -0.37
C HIS A 73 13.22 17.61 -0.70
N LYS A 74 13.37 16.82 -1.78
CA LYS A 74 14.67 16.38 -2.33
C LYS A 74 15.57 15.56 -1.38
N THR A 75 14.97 14.75 -0.51
CA THR A 75 15.70 13.92 0.49
C THR A 75 15.37 12.43 0.40
N ALA A 76 15.01 11.92 -0.78
CA ALA A 76 14.50 10.56 -0.98
C ALA A 76 13.30 10.20 -0.08
N SER A 77 12.61 11.21 0.46
CA SER A 77 11.51 11.07 1.40
C SER A 77 10.30 10.35 0.79
N SER A 78 10.11 10.42 -0.54
CA SER A 78 9.13 9.59 -1.25
C SER A 78 9.40 8.10 -1.09
N THR A 79 10.67 7.69 -1.08
CA THR A 79 11.07 6.27 -0.94
C THR A 79 10.73 5.76 0.45
N VAL A 80 11.10 6.50 1.50
CA VAL A 80 10.79 6.15 2.89
C VAL A 80 9.28 6.07 3.10
N LEU A 81 8.53 7.04 2.59
CA LEU A 81 7.09 7.06 2.68
C LEU A 81 6.44 5.86 1.97
N ASN A 82 6.93 5.46 0.80
CA ASN A 82 6.43 4.26 0.11
C ASN A 82 6.69 2.97 0.92
N ILE A 83 7.83 2.89 1.61
CA ILE A 83 8.10 1.78 2.54
C ILE A 83 7.09 1.78 3.69
N LEU A 84 6.80 2.95 4.27
CA LEU A 84 5.79 3.10 5.32
C LEU A 84 4.39 2.74 4.82
N TYR A 85 4.02 3.10 3.59
CA TYR A 85 2.75 2.69 3.00
C TYR A 85 2.65 1.18 2.86
N ARG A 86 3.70 0.50 2.38
CA ARG A 86 3.72 -0.97 2.30
C ARG A 86 3.61 -1.63 3.66
N TYR A 87 4.35 -1.13 4.65
CA TYR A 87 4.28 -1.61 6.03
C TYR A 87 2.87 -1.44 6.61
N GLY A 88 2.25 -0.29 6.38
CA GLY A 88 0.90 -0.03 6.89
C GLY A 88 -0.16 -0.89 6.21
N GLU A 89 -0.07 -1.13 4.91
CA GLU A 89 -1.00 -2.00 4.18
C GLU A 89 -0.90 -3.45 4.69
N GLU A 90 0.31 -3.95 4.95
CA GLU A 90 0.53 -5.29 5.51
C GLU A 90 -0.05 -5.43 6.94
N LYS A 91 -0.10 -4.33 7.68
CA LYS A 91 -0.56 -4.29 9.08
C LYS A 91 -1.96 -3.68 9.26
N ASP A 92 -2.69 -3.46 8.16
CA ASP A 92 -4.02 -2.84 8.13
C ASP A 92 -4.08 -1.49 8.92
N LEU A 93 -3.04 -0.67 8.74
CA LEU A 93 -2.90 0.63 9.40
C LEU A 93 -3.65 1.72 8.64
N ARG A 94 -4.15 2.71 9.39
CA ARG A 94 -4.92 3.82 8.83
C ARG A 94 -4.01 4.93 8.33
N PHE A 95 -4.12 5.28 7.05
CA PHE A 95 -3.34 6.35 6.43
C PHE A 95 -4.06 7.69 6.46
N ALA A 96 -3.32 8.75 6.78
CA ALA A 96 -3.71 10.10 6.41
C ALA A 96 -3.29 10.36 4.97
N LEU A 97 -4.25 10.49 4.06
CA LEU A 97 -4.01 10.81 2.65
C LEU A 97 -4.57 12.18 2.31
N PRO A 98 -3.86 13.03 1.55
CA PRO A 98 -4.40 14.30 1.07
C PRO A 98 -5.48 14.09 0.00
N LEU A 99 -6.32 15.11 -0.20
CA LEU A 99 -7.27 15.14 -1.33
C LEU A 99 -6.57 15.28 -2.70
N GLY A 100 -5.38 15.90 -2.72
CA GLY A 100 -4.54 16.06 -3.90
C GLY A 100 -3.14 15.46 -3.69
N TYR A 101 -2.09 16.19 -4.05
CA TYR A 101 -0.70 15.75 -3.86
C TYR A 101 -0.11 16.12 -2.49
N GLN A 102 -0.72 17.09 -1.79
CA GLN A 102 -0.23 17.65 -0.53
C GLN A 102 -1.37 18.08 0.39
N PHE A 103 -1.09 18.30 1.68
CA PHE A 103 -2.07 18.73 2.68
C PHE A 103 -2.29 20.26 2.70
N GLY A 104 -2.45 20.86 1.51
CA GLY A 104 -2.78 22.28 1.37
C GLY A 104 -1.65 23.25 1.73
N TYR A 105 -0.40 22.89 1.41
CA TYR A 105 0.75 23.80 1.51
C TYR A 105 0.48 25.11 0.74
N PRO A 106 0.89 26.28 1.26
CA PRO A 106 1.76 26.50 2.43
C PRO A 106 1.05 26.57 3.79
N LEU A 107 -0.27 26.35 3.85
CA LEU A 107 -1.00 26.44 5.12
C LEU A 107 -0.63 25.29 6.08
N PRO A 108 -0.71 25.49 7.41
CA PRO A 108 -0.55 24.42 8.38
C PRO A 108 -1.50 23.24 8.11
N PHE A 109 -1.08 22.04 8.50
CA PHE A 109 -1.89 20.84 8.43
C PHE A 109 -3.22 21.06 9.17
N ASN A 110 -4.29 20.52 8.58
CA ASN A 110 -5.63 20.53 9.13
C ASN A 110 -6.30 19.20 8.78
N ALA A 111 -6.87 18.51 9.78
CA ALA A 111 -7.41 17.17 9.61
C ALA A 111 -8.59 17.12 8.62
N HIS A 112 -9.33 18.21 8.41
CA HIS A 112 -10.39 18.30 7.42
C HIS A 112 -9.91 18.09 5.97
N ARG A 113 -8.62 18.27 5.70
CA ARG A 113 -8.02 18.05 4.37
C ARG A 113 -7.59 16.61 4.13
N VAL A 114 -7.80 15.73 5.10
CA VAL A 114 -7.57 14.30 4.93
C VAL A 114 -8.73 13.70 4.16
N LYS A 115 -8.42 12.92 3.14
CA LYS A 115 -9.40 12.21 2.32
C LYS A 115 -10.26 11.31 3.21
N GLY A 116 -11.58 11.45 3.11
CA GLY A 116 -12.52 10.65 3.90
C GLY A 116 -12.62 11.07 5.38
N TYR A 117 -12.24 12.31 5.73
CA TYR A 117 -12.49 12.87 7.05
C TYR A 117 -14.00 12.91 7.36
N ARG A 118 -14.41 12.37 8.52
CA ARG A 118 -15.83 12.17 8.90
C ARG A 118 -16.26 12.86 10.21
N GLY A 119 -15.64 13.99 10.59
CA GLY A 119 -16.15 14.86 11.65
C GLY A 119 -15.21 15.08 12.84
N PRO A 120 -15.69 15.71 13.93
CA PRO A 120 -14.95 16.69 14.74
C PRO A 120 -13.88 16.12 15.69
N ARG A 121 -13.59 14.81 15.59
CA ARG A 121 -12.58 14.16 16.43
C ARG A 121 -11.24 14.21 15.71
N VAL A 122 -10.15 14.35 16.48
CA VAL A 122 -8.78 14.13 16.00
C VAL A 122 -8.78 12.78 15.30
N ALA A 123 -8.61 12.80 13.98
CA ALA A 123 -8.63 11.58 13.22
C ALA A 123 -7.35 10.80 13.56
N GLU A 124 -7.53 9.63 14.17
CA GLU A 124 -6.42 8.77 14.54
C GLU A 124 -5.89 8.09 13.29
N PHE A 125 -4.81 8.65 12.77
CA PHE A 125 -4.04 8.07 11.69
C PHE A 125 -2.83 7.36 12.25
N SER A 126 -2.61 6.15 11.76
CA SER A 126 -1.45 5.33 12.08
C SER A 126 -0.24 5.82 11.30
N ILE A 127 -0.38 6.08 10.01
CA ILE A 127 0.72 6.58 9.18
C ILE A 127 0.29 7.87 8.50
N MET A 128 1.04 8.93 8.79
CA MET A 128 0.88 10.22 8.15
C MET A 128 2.20 10.62 7.52
N GLY A 129 2.19 10.81 6.22
CA GLY A 129 3.27 11.45 5.49
C GLY A 129 2.70 12.10 4.24
N ASN A 130 3.53 12.82 3.49
CA ASN A 130 3.23 13.74 2.37
C ASN A 130 3.59 15.19 2.74
N HIS A 131 3.62 16.08 1.75
CA HIS A 131 3.95 17.49 1.96
C HIS A 131 2.89 18.17 2.85
N MET A 132 3.31 18.61 4.04
CA MET A 132 2.50 19.36 5.00
C MET A 132 3.39 20.27 5.85
N ARG A 133 2.82 21.34 6.41
CA ARG A 133 3.39 22.05 7.55
C ARG A 133 2.83 21.45 8.84
N PHE A 134 3.71 21.09 9.77
CA PHE A 134 3.30 20.46 11.03
C PHE A 134 2.39 21.39 11.84
N ASN A 135 1.29 20.85 12.37
CA ASN A 135 0.38 21.57 13.24
C ASN A 135 0.05 20.71 14.46
N LYS A 136 0.68 21.01 15.60
CA LYS A 136 0.62 20.17 16.81
C LYS A 136 -0.80 19.88 17.32
N PRO A 137 -1.75 20.84 17.36
CA PRO A 137 -3.15 20.59 17.77
C PRO A 137 -3.90 19.56 16.91
N GLU A 138 -3.54 19.41 15.64
CA GLU A 138 -4.25 18.55 14.68
C GLU A 138 -3.70 17.12 14.66
N VAL A 139 -2.66 16.83 15.45
CA VAL A 139 -1.90 15.57 15.40
C VAL A 139 -1.87 14.91 16.78
N LEU A 140 -2.14 13.62 16.81
CA LEU A 140 -2.13 12.82 18.04
C LEU A 140 -0.70 12.69 18.63
N HIS A 141 -0.55 12.89 19.94
CA HIS A 141 0.75 12.85 20.64
C HIS A 141 1.42 11.47 20.76
N ARG A 142 0.80 10.40 20.25
CA ARG A 142 1.33 9.03 20.37
C ARG A 142 2.21 8.59 19.20
N GLY A 143 2.33 9.40 18.15
CA GLY A 143 3.11 9.08 16.98
C GLY A 143 4.61 9.30 17.17
N VAL A 144 5.43 8.46 16.55
CA VAL A 144 6.87 8.71 16.39
C VAL A 144 7.07 9.70 15.24
N PHE A 145 7.74 10.81 15.51
CA PHE A 145 8.03 11.84 14.52
C PHE A 145 9.37 11.55 13.84
N ILE A 146 9.33 11.35 12.53
CA ILE A 146 10.51 11.13 11.70
C ILE A 146 10.59 12.30 10.71
N THR A 147 11.72 13.01 10.72
CA THR A 147 12.01 14.06 9.74
C THR A 147 13.21 13.66 8.90
N SER A 148 13.11 13.87 7.59
CA SER A 148 14.24 13.68 6.66
C SER A 148 15.19 14.88 6.59
N ASN A 149 14.88 16.00 7.27
CA ASN A 149 15.82 17.11 7.52
C ASN A 149 15.36 17.95 8.73
N PRO A 150 16.12 18.00 9.85
CA PRO A 150 15.73 18.76 11.04
C PRO A 150 15.69 20.28 10.81
N LEU A 151 16.37 20.81 9.78
CA LEU A 151 16.51 22.26 9.55
C LEU A 151 15.30 22.91 8.86
N GLN A 152 14.35 22.14 8.33
CA GLN A 152 13.16 22.70 7.64
C GLN A 152 11.93 22.88 8.54
N ASN A 153 12.05 22.64 9.85
CA ASN A 153 10.92 22.67 10.78
C ASN A 153 10.94 23.86 11.77
N ILE A 154 11.75 24.91 11.50
CA ILE A 154 11.89 26.11 12.35
C ILE A 154 11.52 27.39 11.57
N SER A 155 10.43 27.37 10.79
CA SER A 155 9.76 28.59 10.32
C SER A 155 8.29 28.34 10.03
#